data_AF-A0A8H7L1D8-F1
#
_entry.id   AF-A0A8H7L1D8-F1
#
_cell.length_a   1.000
_cell.length_b   1.000
_cell.length_c   1.000
_cell.angle_alpha   90.00
_cell.angle_beta   90.00
_cell.angle_gamma   90.00
#
_symmetry.space_group_name_H-M   'P 1'
#
loop_
_entity.id
_entity.type
_entity.pdbx_description
1 polymer ?
#
loop_
_entity_poly.entity_id
_entity_poly.type
_entity_poly.pdbx_seq_one_letter_code
_entity_poly.pdbx_strand_id
1 'polypeptide(L)'
;MPSSRRSSASSSEQSFKSGRSAISANDSSAALVLIHEPEDSEHPFEFSDEDEDYEPLDLHHRSASSVPALSPSTVFVYLLAPYLSLGALLLPGTLVQLKYGLGALVLFAVLSAFVRQIWYMLARYMRNLSMEAVIVDSLARGRGKETRRSILRGIIRLGTGFLRVVLAALYLRDAVDNLPQTDLIPHVPTRPILTVIVALGILPLALASSWAAKRIIWSTWVAVTIYIIWLGSVSYAHAQGILEVKPQSDNLWEGITTIAFAFTSSSTLRLYAALKGSAPLVTTKSKKSRSFRILSVLSVAFGAALILPLVFFSAMPNHPETATLEPNALVSTLAAINLALRIPFLLVTAPAIPLPVVLLRSTTSTFQHGLSRGLIWTLVLLLSLGTSLGSAGAIFSRVLGDVGLLAALSSTYLLPALVHIITHHFKRPLSIIIPSTPLTATISRGHSPSSPAAPAPTPSPYDELLQRKELSMQRRRLARRIVWDVGVWVVLAPVGGGGAVWCTGRILGQW
;
A
#
# COMPACT_ATOMS: atom_id res chain seq x y z
N MET A 1 65.30 -3.29 14.02
CA MET A 1 65.69 -3.53 15.42
C MET A 1 64.48 -4.02 16.20
N PRO A 2 64.58 -5.16 16.91
CA PRO A 2 63.49 -5.81 17.64
C PRO A 2 63.58 -5.60 19.16
N SER A 3 62.43 -5.60 19.87
CA SER A 3 62.23 -6.06 21.25
C SER A 3 60.72 -5.97 21.57
N SER A 4 59.94 -7.05 21.73
CA SER A 4 59.85 -8.04 22.82
C SER A 4 59.44 -7.48 24.20
N ARG A 5 58.23 -7.90 24.64
CA ARG A 5 57.67 -8.16 26.00
C ARG A 5 56.18 -7.76 25.98
N ARG A 6 55.19 -8.54 26.45
CA ARG A 6 55.18 -9.60 27.47
C ARG A 6 53.89 -10.45 27.32
N SER A 7 54.06 -11.74 27.56
CA SER A 7 53.11 -12.81 27.89
C SER A 7 52.16 -12.44 29.06
N SER A 8 51.08 -13.13 29.45
CA SER A 8 50.67 -14.55 29.39
C SER A 8 49.25 -14.65 29.97
N ALA A 9 48.40 -15.57 29.48
CA ALA A 9 47.20 -16.00 30.20
C ALA A 9 47.05 -17.52 30.04
N SER A 10 47.45 -18.27 31.08
CA SER A 10 47.09 -19.68 31.24
C SER A 10 46.74 -19.98 32.69
N SER A 11 45.78 -20.90 32.82
CA SER A 11 45.47 -21.81 33.93
C SER A 11 45.00 -21.24 35.27
N SER A 12 43.76 -21.58 35.63
CA SER A 12 43.51 -22.39 36.82
C SER A 12 42.25 -23.23 36.66
N GLU A 13 42.46 -24.54 36.75
CA GLU A 13 41.45 -25.56 37.04
C GLU A 13 41.00 -25.39 38.49
N GLN A 14 39.69 -25.49 38.76
CA GLN A 14 39.20 -25.87 40.07
C GLN A 14 37.95 -26.74 39.92
N SER A 15 38.16 -28.03 40.17
CA SER A 15 37.12 -29.01 40.39
C SER A 15 36.52 -28.81 41.78
N PHE A 16 35.20 -28.80 41.93
CA PHE A 16 34.53 -29.27 43.15
C PHE A 16 33.11 -29.80 42.87
N LYS A 17 32.98 -31.11 43.10
CA LYS A 17 31.89 -31.83 43.80
C LYS A 17 30.42 -31.48 43.53
N SER A 18 29.76 -32.45 42.90
CA SER A 18 28.59 -33.19 43.41
C SER A 18 27.57 -32.43 44.26
N GLY A 19 26.44 -32.09 43.62
CA GLY A 19 25.18 -31.76 44.26
C GLY A 19 24.03 -32.19 43.36
N ARG A 20 23.56 -33.42 43.52
CA ARG A 20 22.27 -33.89 42.99
C ARG A 20 21.17 -33.00 43.58
N SER A 21 20.58 -32.11 42.78
CA SER A 21 19.25 -31.58 43.04
C SER A 21 18.26 -32.37 42.18
N ALA A 22 17.47 -33.19 42.87
CA ALA A 22 16.30 -33.86 42.30
C ALA A 22 15.32 -32.79 41.83
N ILE A 23 15.06 -32.75 40.53
CA ILE A 23 13.95 -32.01 39.95
C ILE A 23 12.70 -32.81 40.31
N SER A 24 11.98 -32.38 41.35
CA SER A 24 10.64 -32.88 41.64
C SER A 24 9.73 -32.50 40.48
N ALA A 25 9.38 -33.49 39.68
CA ALA A 25 8.17 -33.46 38.89
C ALA A 25 6.96 -33.48 39.85
N ASN A 26 5.90 -32.77 39.45
CA ASN A 26 4.58 -32.65 40.09
C ASN A 26 4.47 -31.54 41.14
N ASP A 27 4.18 -30.33 40.65
CA ASP A 27 2.93 -29.61 41.00
C ASP A 27 2.84 -28.34 40.15
N SER A 28 2.49 -28.50 38.87
CA SER A 28 1.92 -27.41 38.09
C SER A 28 0.44 -27.31 38.44
N SER A 29 0.14 -26.70 39.59
CA SER A 29 -1.18 -26.13 39.84
C SER A 29 -1.37 -25.00 38.82
N ALA A 30 -2.00 -25.31 37.68
CA ALA A 30 -2.57 -24.31 36.81
C ALA A 30 -3.58 -23.51 37.65
N ALA A 31 -3.13 -22.38 38.19
CA ALA A 31 -4.00 -21.44 38.87
C ALA A 31 -4.99 -20.93 37.82
N LEU A 32 -6.19 -21.51 37.85
CA LEU A 32 -7.37 -21.04 37.14
C LEU A 32 -7.62 -19.61 37.64
N VAL A 33 -7.09 -18.63 36.92
CA VAL A 33 -7.44 -17.23 37.12
C VAL A 33 -8.87 -17.10 36.65
N LEU A 34 -9.80 -17.11 37.61
CA LEU A 34 -11.21 -16.86 37.40
C LEU A 34 -11.36 -15.38 37.03
N ILE A 35 -11.28 -15.08 35.72
CA ILE A 35 -11.62 -13.77 35.19
C ILE A 35 -13.14 -13.65 35.39
N HIS A 36 -13.55 -12.83 36.36
CA HIS A 36 -14.94 -12.39 36.48
C HIS A 36 -15.33 -11.72 35.16
N GLU A 37 -16.12 -12.40 34.35
CA GLU A 37 -16.82 -11.77 33.23
C GLU A 37 -17.93 -10.89 33.85
N PRO A 38 -17.84 -9.55 33.76
CA PRO A 38 -18.95 -8.72 34.23
C PRO A 38 -20.19 -9.03 33.39
N GLU A 39 -21.28 -9.30 34.09
CA GLU A 39 -22.59 -9.70 33.58
C GLU A 39 -23.01 -8.99 32.29
N ASP A 40 -23.20 -9.80 31.25
CA ASP A 40 -24.20 -9.76 30.19
C ASP A 40 -24.99 -8.44 30.03
N SER A 41 -24.38 -7.47 29.36
CA SER A 41 -25.14 -6.52 28.54
C SER A 41 -25.55 -7.23 27.24
N GLU A 42 -26.72 -7.86 27.26
CA GLU A 42 -27.39 -8.49 26.12
C GLU A 42 -27.62 -7.48 24.98
N HIS A 43 -26.71 -7.44 24.00
CA HIS A 43 -26.96 -6.86 22.69
C HIS A 43 -27.04 -7.98 21.64
N PRO A 44 -28.23 -8.57 21.40
CA PRO A 44 -28.41 -9.76 20.55
C PRO A 44 -28.17 -9.55 19.04
N PHE A 45 -27.64 -8.39 18.62
CA PHE A 45 -27.34 -8.09 17.21
C PHE A 45 -25.99 -7.38 17.00
N GLU A 46 -25.05 -7.47 17.95
CA GLU A 46 -23.70 -7.03 17.65
C GLU A 46 -23.01 -8.11 16.81
N PHE A 47 -22.86 -7.85 15.51
CA PHE A 47 -21.92 -8.57 14.64
C PHE A 47 -20.49 -8.27 15.16
N SER A 48 -20.15 -8.89 16.28
CA SER A 48 -18.80 -8.92 16.80
C SER A 48 -17.99 -9.73 15.81
N ASP A 49 -17.13 -9.06 15.05
CA ASP A 49 -16.07 -9.69 14.29
C ASP A 49 -15.12 -10.39 15.30
N GLU A 50 -15.47 -11.60 15.74
CA GLU A 50 -14.71 -12.51 16.64
C GLU A 50 -13.28 -12.81 16.13
N ASP A 51 -12.94 -12.35 14.92
CA ASP A 51 -11.59 -12.35 14.40
C ASP A 51 -10.73 -11.19 14.95
N GLU A 52 -11.23 -10.28 15.80
CA GLU A 52 -10.42 -9.20 16.42
C GLU A 52 -9.54 -9.67 17.60
N ASP A 53 -9.78 -10.85 18.17
CA ASP A 53 -9.05 -11.41 19.33
C ASP A 53 -7.70 -12.07 18.98
N TYR A 54 -7.07 -11.65 17.88
CA TYR A 54 -5.65 -11.98 17.69
C TYR A 54 -4.84 -11.13 18.66
N GLU A 55 -4.15 -11.80 19.58
CA GLU A 55 -3.22 -11.24 20.57
C GLU A 55 -2.57 -9.93 20.09
N PRO A 56 -2.53 -8.88 20.93
CA PRO A 56 -1.90 -7.63 20.59
C PRO A 56 -0.43 -7.90 20.26
N LEU A 57 -0.11 -7.90 18.95
CA LEU A 57 1.24 -7.95 18.38
C LEU A 57 2.27 -7.48 19.41
N ASP A 58 3.06 -8.44 19.92
CA ASP A 58 4.02 -8.27 21.00
C ASP A 58 4.71 -6.90 20.90
N LEU A 59 4.68 -6.15 22.01
CA LEU A 59 5.24 -4.81 22.10
C LEU A 59 6.69 -4.74 21.58
N HIS A 60 7.45 -5.84 21.64
CA HIS A 60 8.81 -5.94 21.13
C HIS A 60 8.93 -5.90 19.59
N HIS A 61 7.93 -6.34 18.82
CA HIS A 61 7.94 -6.21 17.36
C HIS A 61 7.56 -4.80 16.88
N ARG A 62 6.99 -3.96 17.75
CA ARG A 62 6.63 -2.56 17.40
C ARG A 62 7.84 -1.63 17.32
N SER A 63 8.91 -1.92 18.06
CA SER A 63 10.13 -1.10 18.10
C SER A 63 10.93 -1.09 16.80
N ALA A 64 10.64 -2.00 15.85
CA ALA A 64 11.38 -2.11 14.59
C ALA A 64 10.82 -1.25 13.44
N SER A 65 9.58 -0.75 13.52
CA SER A 65 9.04 0.11 12.47
C SER A 65 9.33 1.58 12.77
N SER A 66 10.28 2.17 12.05
CA SER A 66 10.67 3.59 12.11
C SER A 66 9.59 4.56 11.59
N VAL A 67 8.33 4.13 11.55
CA VAL A 67 7.24 4.88 10.95
C VAL A 67 6.64 5.81 12.00
N PRO A 68 6.71 7.14 11.82
CA PRO A 68 6.13 8.09 12.75
C PRO A 68 4.61 7.92 12.82
N ALA A 69 4.05 8.10 14.02
CA ALA A 69 2.62 8.13 14.26
C ALA A 69 1.95 9.28 13.48
N LEU A 70 0.79 9.02 12.89
CA LEU A 70 -0.02 10.02 12.18
C LEU A 70 -1.43 10.08 12.74
N SER A 71 -2.04 11.28 12.68
CA SER A 71 -3.44 11.46 13.04
C SER A 71 -4.37 10.74 12.04
N PRO A 72 -5.54 10.24 12.48
CA PRO A 72 -6.53 9.62 11.59
C PRO A 72 -6.95 10.52 10.41
N SER A 73 -7.07 11.83 10.65
CA SER A 73 -7.39 12.83 9.62
C SER A 73 -6.31 12.95 8.55
N THR A 74 -5.03 12.93 8.96
CA THR A 74 -3.90 12.97 8.02
C THR A 74 -3.81 11.68 7.22
N VAL A 75 -4.07 10.54 7.86
CA VAL A 75 -4.12 9.23 7.19
C VAL A 75 -5.26 9.20 6.15
N PHE A 76 -6.44 9.72 6.49
CA PHE A 76 -7.56 9.87 5.56
C PHE A 76 -7.17 10.69 4.32
N VAL A 77 -6.56 11.86 4.53
CA VAL A 77 -6.13 12.74 3.43
C VAL A 77 -5.06 12.07 2.57
N TYR A 78 -4.12 11.33 3.15
CA TYR A 78 -3.15 10.54 2.37
C TYR A 78 -3.78 9.37 1.61
N LEU A 79 -4.87 8.79 2.10
CA LEU A 79 -5.61 7.74 1.39
C LEU A 79 -6.48 8.31 0.25
N LEU A 80 -7.01 9.53 0.42
CA LEU A 80 -7.83 10.24 -0.55
C LEU A 80 -6.99 10.89 -1.66
N ALA A 81 -5.82 11.43 -1.29
CA ALA A 81 -4.93 12.20 -2.17
C ALA A 81 -4.62 11.56 -3.54
N PRO A 82 -4.30 10.25 -3.65
CA PRO A 82 -4.02 9.62 -4.94
C PRO A 82 -5.21 9.59 -5.89
N TYR A 83 -6.45 9.63 -5.37
CA TYR A 83 -7.66 9.66 -6.19
C TYR A 83 -7.89 11.02 -6.84
N LEU A 84 -7.34 12.09 -6.25
CA LEU A 84 -7.58 13.48 -6.62
C LEU A 84 -6.32 14.10 -7.23
N SER A 85 -5.68 13.37 -8.14
CA SER A 85 -4.42 13.77 -8.78
C SER A 85 -4.48 13.52 -10.29
N LEU A 86 -3.35 13.14 -10.90
CA LEU A 86 -3.17 12.99 -12.34
C LEU A 86 -4.31 12.26 -13.06
N GLY A 87 -4.75 11.10 -12.57
CA GLY A 87 -5.84 10.35 -13.22
C GLY A 87 -7.18 11.10 -13.27
N ALA A 88 -7.51 11.84 -12.19
CA ALA A 88 -8.71 12.65 -12.17
C ALA A 88 -8.59 13.88 -13.07
N LEU A 89 -7.43 14.54 -13.06
CA LEU A 89 -7.19 15.75 -13.87
C LEU A 89 -7.22 15.46 -15.38
N LEU A 90 -6.84 14.24 -15.80
CA LEU A 90 -6.87 13.82 -17.20
C LEU A 90 -8.25 13.39 -17.68
N LEU A 91 -9.16 13.03 -16.76
CA LEU A 91 -10.43 12.38 -17.10
C LEU A 91 -11.33 13.17 -18.06
N PRO A 92 -11.48 14.51 -17.93
CA PRO A 92 -12.27 15.30 -18.89
C PRO A 92 -11.82 15.14 -20.35
N GLY A 93 -10.55 14.84 -20.59
CA GLY A 93 -9.95 14.66 -21.92
C GLY A 93 -10.23 13.32 -22.61
N THR A 94 -10.88 12.37 -21.93
CA THR A 94 -10.87 10.95 -22.35
C THR A 94 -12.08 10.47 -23.17
N LEU A 95 -13.05 11.35 -23.45
CA LEU A 95 -14.22 11.10 -24.35
C LEU A 95 -14.93 9.75 -24.14
N VAL A 96 -15.06 9.28 -22.90
CA VAL A 96 -15.68 7.97 -22.61
C VAL A 96 -17.19 8.10 -22.55
N GLN A 97 -17.90 7.20 -23.23
CA GLN A 97 -19.36 7.13 -23.11
C GLN A 97 -19.80 6.87 -21.67
N LEU A 98 -20.85 7.57 -21.21
CA LEU A 98 -21.31 7.56 -19.82
C LEU A 98 -21.53 6.15 -19.25
N LYS A 99 -22.07 5.23 -20.06
CA LYS A 99 -22.34 3.84 -19.64
C LYS A 99 -21.06 3.12 -19.22
N TYR A 100 -20.00 3.24 -20.02
CA TYR A 100 -18.71 2.61 -19.73
C TYR A 100 -17.95 3.37 -18.63
N GLY A 101 -18.02 4.70 -18.63
CA GLY A 101 -17.36 5.53 -17.63
C GLY A 101 -17.90 5.28 -16.22
N LEU A 102 -19.22 5.25 -16.05
CA LEU A 102 -19.85 4.99 -14.75
C LEU A 102 -19.59 3.56 -14.27
N GLY A 103 -19.69 2.57 -15.17
CA GLY A 103 -19.37 1.17 -14.87
C GLY A 103 -17.91 1.00 -14.43
N ALA A 104 -16.96 1.63 -15.15
CA ALA A 104 -15.55 1.63 -14.81
C ALA A 104 -15.29 2.31 -13.46
N LEU A 105 -15.93 3.46 -13.19
CA LEU A 105 -15.80 4.18 -11.92
C LEU A 105 -16.19 3.29 -10.73
N VAL A 106 -17.37 2.67 -10.78
CA VAL A 106 -17.85 1.79 -9.72
C VAL A 106 -16.95 0.55 -9.59
N LEU A 107 -16.60 -0.08 -10.71
CA LEU A 107 -15.74 -1.26 -10.71
C LEU A 107 -14.38 -0.96 -10.08
N PHE A 108 -13.66 0.08 -10.52
CA PHE A 108 -12.34 0.41 -10.01
C PHE A 108 -12.37 0.97 -8.59
N ALA A 109 -13.44 1.65 -8.18
CA ALA A 109 -13.64 2.03 -6.77
C ALA A 109 -13.74 0.78 -5.88
N VAL A 110 -14.59 -0.19 -6.24
CA VAL A 110 -14.77 -1.44 -5.50
C VAL A 110 -13.48 -2.25 -5.49
N LEU A 111 -12.80 -2.39 -6.63
CA LEU A 111 -11.52 -3.08 -6.73
C LEU A 111 -10.44 -2.43 -5.89
N SER A 112 -10.37 -1.09 -5.85
CA SER A 112 -9.39 -0.37 -5.03
C SER A 112 -9.65 -0.59 -3.54
N ALA A 113 -10.92 -0.55 -3.09
CA ALA A 113 -11.28 -0.90 -1.72
C ALA A 113 -10.93 -2.35 -1.38
N PHE A 114 -11.21 -3.29 -2.30
CA PHE A 114 -10.92 -4.71 -2.15
C PHE A 114 -9.41 -4.98 -2.06
N VAL A 115 -8.60 -4.38 -2.94
CA VAL A 115 -7.13 -4.45 -2.93
C VAL A 115 -6.55 -3.91 -1.63
N ARG A 116 -7.05 -2.76 -1.15
CA ARG A 116 -6.61 -2.20 0.15
C ARG A 116 -6.92 -3.16 1.29
N GLN A 117 -8.08 -3.83 1.24
CA GLN A 117 -8.45 -4.85 2.22
C GLN A 117 -7.56 -6.09 2.13
N ILE A 118 -7.18 -6.55 0.93
CA ILE A 118 -6.20 -7.63 0.75
C ILE A 118 -4.87 -7.27 1.42
N TRP A 119 -4.35 -6.06 1.15
CA TRP A 119 -3.12 -5.60 1.80
C TRP A 119 -3.23 -5.59 3.32
N TYR A 120 -4.34 -5.05 3.85
CA TYR A 120 -4.61 -5.05 5.28
C TYR A 120 -4.63 -6.47 5.88
N MET A 121 -5.34 -7.40 5.24
CA MET A 121 -5.41 -8.81 5.66
C MET A 121 -4.04 -9.49 5.59
N LEU A 122 -3.27 -9.26 4.52
CA LEU A 122 -1.92 -9.79 4.35
C LEU A 122 -0.96 -9.28 5.43
N ALA A 123 -0.99 -7.98 5.75
CA ALA A 123 -0.14 -7.42 6.80
C ALA A 123 -0.49 -7.99 8.18
N ARG A 124 -1.78 -8.20 8.44
CA ARG A 124 -2.23 -8.84 9.68
C ARG A 124 -1.80 -10.30 9.76
N TYR A 125 -2.02 -11.07 8.70
CA TYR A 125 -1.66 -12.48 8.60
C TYR A 125 -0.15 -12.70 8.74
N MET A 126 0.65 -11.89 8.05
CA MET A 126 2.12 -11.99 8.06
C MET A 126 2.76 -11.28 9.25
N ARG A 127 1.98 -10.57 10.09
CA ARG A 127 2.47 -9.77 11.22
C ARG A 127 3.53 -8.72 10.83
N ASN A 128 3.51 -8.28 9.57
CA ASN A 128 4.49 -7.38 8.99
C ASN A 128 3.79 -6.13 8.43
N LEU A 129 4.28 -4.96 8.83
CA LEU A 129 3.70 -3.66 8.45
C LEU A 129 4.33 -3.05 7.18
N SER A 130 5.45 -3.61 6.72
CA SER A 130 6.13 -3.15 5.50
C SER A 130 5.76 -4.02 4.31
N MET A 131 5.38 -3.40 3.20
CA MET A 131 5.12 -4.07 1.91
C MET A 131 6.31 -4.92 1.47
N GLU A 132 7.53 -4.41 1.64
CA GLU A 132 8.77 -5.13 1.34
C GLU A 132 8.87 -6.42 2.16
N ALA A 133 8.61 -6.36 3.46
CA ALA A 133 8.68 -7.53 4.33
C ALA A 133 7.59 -8.56 3.99
N VAL A 134 6.36 -8.11 3.72
CA VAL A 134 5.25 -8.99 3.30
C VAL A 134 5.62 -9.73 2.01
N ILE A 135 6.12 -9.04 0.99
CA ILE A 135 6.51 -9.67 -0.28
C ILE A 135 7.71 -10.62 -0.07
N VAL A 136 8.72 -10.21 0.69
CA VAL A 136 9.91 -11.04 0.95
C VAL A 136 9.56 -12.31 1.70
N ASP A 137 8.72 -12.21 2.73
CA ASP A 137 8.26 -13.38 3.45
C ASP A 137 7.28 -14.21 2.60
N SER A 138 6.54 -13.59 1.67
CA SER A 138 5.70 -14.30 0.70
C SER A 138 6.54 -15.18 -0.25
N LEU A 139 7.65 -14.68 -0.80
CA LEU A 139 8.44 -15.37 -1.83
C LEU A 139 9.62 -16.20 -1.28
N ALA A 140 10.18 -15.80 -0.13
CA ALA A 140 11.39 -16.39 0.44
C ALA A 140 11.17 -16.79 1.91
N ARG A 141 10.08 -17.52 2.19
CA ARG A 141 9.83 -18.16 3.50
C ARG A 141 10.84 -19.30 3.74
N GLY A 142 11.39 -19.36 4.95
CA GLY A 142 12.31 -20.44 5.39
C GLY A 142 13.66 -19.93 5.91
N ARG A 143 14.29 -20.73 6.78
CA ARG A 143 15.65 -20.48 7.31
C ARG A 143 16.68 -20.70 6.19
N GLY A 144 17.77 -19.92 6.17
CA GLY A 144 18.89 -20.08 5.23
C GLY A 144 18.78 -19.36 3.88
N LYS A 145 17.74 -18.54 3.64
CA LYS A 145 17.54 -17.81 2.37
C LYS A 145 17.88 -16.31 2.45
N GLU A 146 18.80 -15.90 3.32
CA GLU A 146 19.04 -14.47 3.58
C GLU A 146 19.54 -13.71 2.35
N THR A 147 20.42 -14.32 1.53
CA THR A 147 20.88 -13.73 0.27
C THR A 147 19.72 -13.46 -0.68
N ARG A 148 18.82 -14.44 -0.86
CA ARG A 148 17.62 -14.29 -1.71
C ARG A 148 16.67 -13.22 -1.16
N ARG A 149 16.52 -13.14 0.16
CA ARG A 149 15.74 -12.08 0.83
C ARG A 149 16.33 -10.70 0.56
N SER A 150 17.65 -10.56 0.68
CA SER A 150 18.37 -9.31 0.39
C SER A 150 18.20 -8.86 -1.07
N ILE A 151 18.39 -9.77 -2.03
CA ILE A 151 18.18 -9.49 -3.47
C ILE A 151 16.74 -9.05 -3.72
N LEU A 152 15.77 -9.78 -3.16
CA LEU A 152 14.36 -9.47 -3.34
C LEU A 152 13.97 -8.11 -2.73
N ARG A 153 14.50 -7.77 -1.54
CA ARG A 153 14.37 -6.43 -0.95
C ARG A 153 14.92 -5.37 -1.90
N GLY A 154 16.08 -5.61 -2.50
CA GLY A 154 16.69 -4.75 -3.51
C GLY A 154 15.77 -4.53 -4.72
N ILE A 155 15.21 -5.60 -5.29
CA ILE A 155 14.30 -5.54 -6.44
C ILE A 155 13.02 -4.76 -6.09
N ILE A 156 12.40 -5.04 -4.94
CA ILE A 156 11.17 -4.34 -4.51
C ILE A 156 11.43 -2.86 -4.29
N ARG A 157 12.57 -2.51 -3.65
CA ARG A 157 12.97 -1.12 -3.46
C ARG A 157 13.25 -0.42 -4.79
N LEU A 158 13.97 -1.08 -5.70
CA LEU A 158 14.25 -0.54 -7.03
C LEU A 158 12.95 -0.31 -7.81
N GLY A 159 12.05 -1.30 -7.86
CA GLY A 159 10.77 -1.19 -8.56
C GLY A 159 9.85 -0.12 -7.95
N THR A 160 9.79 -0.04 -6.61
CA THR A 160 9.03 1.02 -5.94
C THR A 160 9.65 2.39 -6.19
N GLY A 161 10.98 2.52 -6.12
CA GLY A 161 11.70 3.75 -6.41
C GLY A 161 11.49 4.22 -7.85
N PHE A 162 11.66 3.30 -8.80
CA PHE A 162 11.39 3.53 -10.22
C PHE A 162 9.97 4.04 -10.45
N LEU A 163 8.96 3.35 -9.92
CA LEU A 163 7.56 3.79 -10.03
C LEU A 163 7.36 5.20 -9.49
N ARG A 164 7.94 5.53 -8.32
CA ARG A 164 7.79 6.86 -7.70
C ARG A 164 8.48 7.96 -8.52
N VAL A 165 9.66 7.68 -9.06
CA VAL A 165 10.41 8.60 -9.92
C VAL A 165 9.64 8.85 -11.22
N VAL A 166 9.17 7.79 -11.88
CA VAL A 166 8.38 7.91 -13.12
C VAL A 166 7.10 8.68 -12.88
N LEU A 167 6.34 8.36 -11.83
CA LEU A 167 5.13 9.11 -11.48
C LEU A 167 5.45 10.58 -11.16
N ALA A 168 6.50 10.87 -10.38
CA ALA A 168 6.88 12.26 -10.08
C ALA A 168 7.29 13.03 -11.34
N ALA A 169 7.98 12.38 -12.29
CA ALA A 169 8.34 12.98 -13.57
C ALA A 169 7.11 13.24 -14.45
N LEU A 170 6.15 12.31 -14.50
CA LEU A 170 4.88 12.51 -15.20
C LEU A 170 4.07 13.65 -14.58
N TYR A 171 4.02 13.75 -13.26
CA TYR A 171 3.33 14.85 -12.58
C TYR A 171 4.00 16.19 -12.83
N LEU A 172 5.35 16.23 -12.87
CA LEU A 172 6.08 17.46 -13.15
C LEU A 172 5.87 17.90 -14.59
N ARG A 173 5.97 16.96 -15.54
CA ARG A 173 5.67 17.19 -16.95
C ARG A 173 4.25 17.72 -17.14
N ASP A 174 3.25 17.04 -16.60
CA ASP A 174 1.85 17.45 -16.81
C ASP A 174 1.54 18.74 -16.05
N ALA A 175 2.21 19.05 -14.95
CA ALA A 175 2.12 20.37 -14.32
C ALA A 175 2.62 21.48 -15.26
N VAL A 176 3.75 21.25 -15.95
CA VAL A 176 4.32 22.19 -16.93
C VAL A 176 3.42 22.32 -18.16
N ASP A 177 2.88 21.21 -18.66
CA ASP A 177 2.03 21.18 -19.85
C ASP A 177 0.65 21.84 -19.63
N ASN A 178 0.23 21.99 -18.37
CA ASN A 178 -0.97 22.72 -17.95
C ASN A 178 -0.71 24.19 -17.63
N LEU A 179 0.55 24.67 -17.60
CA LEU A 179 0.79 26.10 -17.41
C LEU A 179 0.60 26.86 -18.72
N PRO A 180 0.00 28.07 -18.68
CA PRO A 180 -0.15 28.89 -19.88
C PRO A 180 1.24 29.21 -20.42
N GLN A 181 1.52 28.76 -21.64
CA GLN A 181 2.78 29.04 -22.31
C GLN A 181 2.70 30.48 -22.82
N THR A 182 3.39 31.39 -22.14
CA THR A 182 3.55 32.74 -22.65
C THR A 182 4.68 32.73 -23.68
N ASP A 183 4.36 33.08 -24.92
CA ASP A 183 5.33 33.30 -26.00
C ASP A 183 6.11 34.60 -25.78
N LEU A 184 6.70 34.76 -24.59
CA LEU A 184 7.41 35.99 -24.20
C LEU A 184 8.66 36.22 -25.07
N ILE A 185 9.26 35.15 -25.61
CA ILE A 185 10.45 35.23 -26.46
C ILE A 185 10.23 34.32 -27.68
N PRO A 186 10.00 34.87 -28.88
CA PRO A 186 9.95 34.07 -30.09
C PRO A 186 11.28 33.31 -30.25
N HIS A 187 11.20 32.00 -30.54
CA HIS A 187 12.31 31.06 -30.74
C HIS A 187 12.95 30.39 -29.52
N VAL A 188 12.60 30.74 -28.28
CA VAL A 188 13.11 30.01 -27.10
C VAL A 188 12.10 28.97 -26.64
N PRO A 189 12.47 27.67 -26.55
CA PRO A 189 11.58 26.66 -25.99
C PRO A 189 11.32 26.97 -24.51
N THR A 190 10.12 27.44 -24.19
CA THR A 190 9.72 27.85 -22.83
C THR A 190 9.52 26.65 -21.90
N ARG A 191 9.13 25.50 -22.44
CA ARG A 191 8.86 24.26 -21.71
C ARG A 191 10.01 23.77 -20.80
N PRO A 192 11.27 23.62 -21.26
CA PRO A 192 12.37 23.21 -20.38
C PRO A 192 12.66 24.24 -19.28
N ILE A 193 12.59 25.54 -19.61
CA ILE A 193 12.80 26.63 -18.64
C ILE A 193 11.74 26.55 -17.54
N LEU A 194 10.47 26.42 -17.93
CA LEU A 194 9.35 26.33 -17.00
C LEU A 194 9.43 25.05 -16.15
N THR A 195 9.88 23.93 -16.74
CA THR A 195 10.15 22.69 -16.00
C THR A 195 11.18 22.91 -14.89
N VAL A 196 12.28 23.59 -15.18
CA VAL A 196 13.31 23.92 -14.17
C VAL A 196 12.76 24.85 -13.10
N ILE A 197 11.99 25.88 -13.47
CA ILE A 197 11.39 26.82 -12.51
C ILE A 197 10.43 26.10 -11.55
N VAL A 198 9.49 25.32 -12.08
CA VAL A 198 8.52 24.56 -11.27
C VAL A 198 9.25 23.56 -10.37
N ALA A 199 10.26 22.85 -10.91
CA ALA A 199 11.07 21.94 -10.14
C ALA A 199 11.76 22.68 -8.96
N LEU A 200 12.47 23.78 -9.22
CA LEU A 200 13.14 24.56 -8.18
C LEU A 200 12.16 25.08 -7.12
N GLY A 201 10.93 25.46 -7.51
CA GLY A 201 9.87 25.86 -6.58
C GLY A 201 9.40 24.72 -5.66
N ILE A 202 9.37 23.48 -6.15
CA ILE A 202 8.94 22.30 -5.37
C ILE A 202 10.08 21.75 -4.50
N LEU A 203 11.34 21.94 -4.88
CA LEU A 203 12.52 21.44 -4.19
C LEU A 203 12.50 21.61 -2.64
N PRO A 204 12.19 22.79 -2.06
CA PRO A 204 12.17 22.94 -0.59
C PRO A 204 11.11 22.08 0.12
N LEU A 205 10.03 21.71 -0.58
CA LEU A 205 9.02 20.78 -0.08
C LEU A 205 9.48 19.32 -0.25
N ALA A 206 10.14 19.01 -1.37
CA ALA A 206 10.65 17.68 -1.69
C ALA A 206 11.82 17.22 -0.79
N LEU A 207 12.58 18.15 -0.22
CA LEU A 207 13.69 17.87 0.70
C LEU A 207 13.26 17.43 2.11
N ALA A 208 11.96 17.23 2.36
CA ALA A 208 11.51 16.70 3.64
C ALA A 208 12.05 15.29 3.91
N SER A 209 12.60 15.07 5.10
CA SER A 209 13.18 13.77 5.50
C SER A 209 12.12 12.69 5.74
N SER A 210 10.90 13.09 6.09
CA SER A 210 9.82 12.20 6.49
C SER A 210 8.47 12.71 5.98
N TRP A 211 7.58 11.76 5.70
CA TRP A 211 6.19 12.03 5.33
C TRP A 211 5.33 12.54 6.50
N ALA A 212 5.80 12.42 7.74
CA ALA A 212 5.19 13.10 8.88
C ALA A 212 5.68 14.56 9.02
N ALA A 213 6.58 15.02 8.17
CA ALA A 213 6.99 16.42 8.17
C ALA A 213 5.78 17.31 7.88
N LYS A 214 5.62 18.38 8.69
CA LYS A 214 4.54 19.36 8.54
C LYS A 214 4.40 19.87 7.11
N ARG A 215 5.53 20.08 6.41
CA ARG A 215 5.57 20.53 5.00
C ARG A 215 4.82 19.58 4.06
N ILE A 216 5.00 18.26 4.21
CA ILE A 216 4.32 17.25 3.36
C ILE A 216 2.84 17.16 3.70
N ILE A 217 2.51 17.21 5.00
CA ILE A 217 1.12 17.21 5.47
C ILE A 217 0.38 18.43 4.87
N TRP A 218 0.91 19.64 5.06
CA TRP A 218 0.33 20.87 4.51
C TRP A 218 0.26 20.84 2.99
N SER A 219 1.33 20.44 2.28
CA SER A 219 1.32 20.31 0.82
C SER A 219 0.21 19.38 0.33
N THR A 220 -0.06 18.29 1.05
CA THR A 220 -1.10 17.32 0.68
C THR A 220 -2.50 17.86 0.94
N TRP A 221 -2.71 18.54 2.06
CA TRP A 221 -3.97 19.23 2.38
C TRP A 221 -4.27 20.33 1.36
N VAL A 222 -3.29 21.19 1.08
CA VAL A 222 -3.41 22.26 0.08
C VAL A 222 -3.69 21.67 -1.30
N ALA A 223 -3.02 20.58 -1.69
CA ALA A 223 -3.34 19.90 -2.95
C ALA A 223 -4.79 19.41 -3.01
N VAL A 224 -5.33 18.81 -1.93
CA VAL A 224 -6.75 18.40 -1.90
C VAL A 224 -7.69 19.61 -2.01
N THR A 225 -7.42 20.69 -1.29
CA THR A 225 -8.21 21.93 -1.38
C THR A 225 -8.17 22.53 -2.78
N ILE A 226 -6.99 22.60 -3.40
CA ILE A 226 -6.82 23.09 -4.77
C ILE A 226 -7.56 22.21 -5.77
N TYR A 227 -7.59 20.89 -5.57
CA TYR A 227 -8.39 20.00 -6.41
C TYR A 227 -9.89 20.34 -6.32
N ILE A 228 -10.42 20.60 -5.12
CA ILE A 228 -11.83 20.96 -4.94
C ILE A 228 -12.15 22.28 -5.65
N ILE A 229 -11.27 23.29 -5.51
CA ILE A 229 -11.42 24.57 -6.20
C ILE A 229 -11.36 24.36 -7.72
N TRP A 230 -10.37 23.60 -8.20
CA TRP A 230 -10.24 23.22 -9.61
C TRP A 230 -11.50 22.53 -10.14
N LEU A 231 -12.03 21.55 -9.41
CA LEU A 231 -13.27 20.84 -9.77
C LEU A 231 -14.46 21.80 -9.86
N GLY A 232 -14.56 22.75 -8.93
CA GLY A 232 -15.56 23.82 -8.99
C GLY A 232 -15.41 24.70 -10.23
N SER A 233 -14.18 25.11 -10.56
CA SER A 233 -13.88 25.90 -11.77
C SER A 233 -14.17 25.12 -13.06
N VAL A 234 -13.82 23.84 -13.13
CA VAL A 234 -14.14 22.95 -14.27
C VAL A 234 -15.65 22.76 -14.40
N SER A 235 -16.36 22.56 -13.29
CA SER A 235 -17.82 22.42 -13.29
C SER A 235 -18.50 23.70 -13.76
N TYR A 236 -18.00 24.87 -13.32
CA TYR A 236 -18.48 26.17 -13.79
C TYR A 236 -18.20 26.37 -15.29
N ALA A 237 -16.98 26.07 -15.74
CA ALA A 237 -16.62 26.16 -17.16
C ALA A 237 -17.45 25.20 -18.03
N HIS A 238 -17.74 23.99 -17.52
CA HIS A 238 -18.62 23.02 -18.19
C HIS A 238 -20.07 23.56 -18.28
N ALA A 239 -20.61 24.10 -17.20
CA ALA A 239 -21.96 24.67 -17.20
C ALA A 239 -22.10 25.87 -18.16
N GLN A 240 -21.03 26.64 -18.36
CA GLN A 240 -20.99 27.78 -19.29
C GLN A 240 -20.68 27.39 -20.73
N GLY A 241 -20.40 26.12 -21.03
CA GLY A 241 -20.03 25.70 -22.39
C GLY A 241 -18.61 26.09 -22.82
N ILE A 242 -17.79 26.66 -21.92
CA ILE A 242 -16.44 27.18 -22.20
C ILE A 242 -15.31 26.22 -21.81
N LEU A 243 -15.64 24.99 -21.39
CA LEU A 243 -14.63 24.01 -21.00
C LEU A 243 -13.90 23.50 -22.25
N GLU A 244 -12.65 23.91 -22.42
CA GLU A 244 -11.77 23.35 -23.44
C GLU A 244 -11.34 21.94 -23.04
N VAL A 245 -11.70 20.96 -23.86
CA VAL A 245 -11.28 19.58 -23.69
C VAL A 245 -10.04 19.37 -24.55
N LYS A 246 -8.86 19.37 -23.94
CA LYS A 246 -7.63 18.98 -24.62
C LYS A 246 -7.73 17.49 -24.96
N PRO A 247 -7.85 17.09 -26.24
CA PRO A 247 -7.93 15.68 -26.58
C PRO A 247 -6.62 15.02 -26.15
N GLN A 248 -6.76 13.96 -25.38
CA GLN A 248 -5.60 13.19 -24.96
C GLN A 248 -5.12 12.35 -26.14
N SER A 249 -3.84 12.44 -26.49
CA SER A 249 -3.23 11.72 -27.62
C SER A 249 -3.41 10.19 -27.49
N ASP A 250 -3.49 9.48 -28.63
CA ASP A 250 -3.66 8.03 -28.86
C ASP A 250 -2.70 7.08 -28.09
N ASN A 251 -2.69 7.15 -26.76
CA ASN A 251 -1.84 6.38 -25.86
C ASN A 251 -2.69 5.42 -25.01
N LEU A 252 -2.05 4.64 -24.14
CA LEU A 252 -2.77 3.79 -23.16
C LEU A 252 -3.66 4.58 -22.20
N TRP A 253 -3.58 5.91 -22.18
CA TRP A 253 -4.37 6.82 -21.37
C TRP A 253 -5.78 7.07 -21.95
N GLU A 254 -6.45 5.99 -22.35
CA GLU A 254 -7.88 6.01 -22.66
C GLU A 254 -8.69 6.20 -21.36
N GLY A 255 -9.98 6.50 -21.43
CA GLY A 255 -10.65 6.88 -20.19
C GLY A 255 -10.92 5.74 -19.21
N ILE A 256 -11.09 4.49 -19.66
CA ILE A 256 -11.23 3.35 -18.71
C ILE A 256 -9.92 3.15 -17.93
N THR A 257 -8.77 3.19 -18.59
CA THR A 257 -7.46 3.06 -17.94
C THR A 257 -7.10 4.28 -17.12
N THR A 258 -7.53 5.48 -17.53
CA THR A 258 -7.38 6.72 -16.75
C THR A 258 -8.21 6.65 -15.46
N ILE A 259 -9.44 6.13 -15.51
CA ILE A 259 -10.24 5.83 -14.31
C ILE A 259 -9.53 4.78 -13.45
N ALA A 260 -9.05 3.69 -14.05
CA ALA A 260 -8.32 2.65 -13.33
C ALA A 260 -7.08 3.19 -12.61
N PHE A 261 -6.36 4.11 -13.27
CA PHE A 261 -5.19 4.80 -12.75
C PHE A 261 -5.55 5.79 -11.65
N ALA A 262 -6.66 6.53 -11.78
CA ALA A 262 -7.15 7.40 -10.73
C ALA A 262 -7.36 6.63 -9.42
N PHE A 263 -7.81 5.37 -9.49
CA PHE A 263 -7.98 4.50 -8.31
C PHE A 263 -6.72 3.74 -7.85
N THR A 264 -5.54 4.07 -8.38
CA THR A 264 -4.28 3.45 -7.93
C THR A 264 -3.85 3.91 -6.54
N SER A 265 -3.32 2.98 -5.74
CA SER A 265 -2.85 3.28 -4.40
C SER A 265 -1.69 2.38 -4.02
N SER A 266 -0.59 2.99 -3.55
CA SER A 266 0.69 2.30 -3.33
C SER A 266 1.26 2.50 -1.92
N SER A 267 0.47 3.05 -0.99
CA SER A 267 0.92 3.44 0.37
C SER A 267 0.06 2.88 1.51
N THR A 268 -0.91 2.02 1.23
CA THR A 268 -1.89 1.52 2.21
C THR A 268 -1.26 0.91 3.46
N LEU A 269 -0.24 0.05 3.30
CA LEU A 269 0.41 -0.61 4.43
C LEU A 269 1.18 0.37 5.33
N ARG A 270 1.87 1.34 4.73
CA ARG A 270 2.62 2.35 5.50
C ARG A 270 1.65 3.25 6.28
N LEU A 271 0.53 3.62 5.68
CA LEU A 271 -0.54 4.39 6.30
C LEU A 271 -1.19 3.65 7.47
N TYR A 272 -1.44 2.35 7.29
CA TYR A 272 -1.91 1.49 8.36
C TYR A 272 -0.92 1.42 9.53
N ALA A 273 0.37 1.24 9.23
CA ALA A 273 1.44 1.22 10.23
C ALA A 273 1.51 2.54 11.03
N ALA A 274 1.40 3.68 10.34
CA ALA A 274 1.44 5.01 10.95
C ALA A 274 0.25 5.27 11.89
N LEU A 275 -0.94 4.83 11.50
CA LEU A 275 -2.14 4.95 12.33
C LEU A 275 -2.00 4.10 13.60
N LYS A 276 -1.47 2.87 13.47
CA LYS A 276 -1.27 1.97 14.60
C LYS A 276 -0.17 2.48 15.56
N GLY A 277 0.87 3.13 15.04
CA GLY A 277 1.93 3.75 15.83
C GLY A 277 1.46 4.89 16.75
N SER A 278 0.29 5.49 16.49
CA SER A 278 -0.25 6.59 17.28
C SER A 278 -0.96 6.18 18.58
N ALA A 279 -1.08 4.89 18.89
CA ALA A 279 -1.79 4.45 20.08
C ALA A 279 -0.90 4.55 21.35
N PRO A 280 -1.33 5.29 22.40
CA PRO A 280 -0.59 5.35 23.66
C PRO A 280 -0.54 3.98 24.34
N LEU A 281 0.58 3.66 24.97
CA LEU A 281 0.88 2.32 25.52
C LEU A 281 -0.02 1.86 26.68
N VAL A 282 -0.86 2.72 27.25
CA VAL A 282 -1.34 2.53 28.64
C VAL A 282 -2.85 2.25 28.77
N THR A 283 -3.64 2.22 27.69
CA THR A 283 -5.11 2.03 27.82
C THR A 283 -5.54 0.61 27.40
N THR A 284 -6.08 -0.15 28.36
CA THR A 284 -6.39 -1.59 28.31
C THR A 284 -7.58 -2.01 27.43
N LYS A 285 -8.17 -1.14 26.59
CA LYS A 285 -9.25 -1.53 25.65
C LYS A 285 -9.12 -0.83 24.31
N SER A 286 -8.63 -1.52 23.27
CA SER A 286 -8.33 -0.90 21.96
C SER A 286 -9.49 -0.98 20.95
N LYS A 287 -10.43 -0.02 20.99
CA LYS A 287 -11.47 0.17 19.94
C LYS A 287 -10.92 0.67 18.58
N LYS A 288 -9.60 0.68 18.36
CA LYS A 288 -8.95 1.45 17.27
C LYS A 288 -8.80 0.70 15.94
N SER A 289 -8.93 -0.63 15.89
CA SER A 289 -8.68 -1.42 14.67
C SER A 289 -9.72 -1.13 13.56
N ARG A 290 -10.99 -0.99 13.94
CA ARG A 290 -12.12 -0.65 13.05
C ARG A 290 -11.93 0.69 12.32
N SER A 291 -11.13 1.60 12.88
CA SER A 291 -10.89 2.92 12.29
C SER A 291 -10.23 2.86 10.92
N PHE A 292 -9.23 1.99 10.69
CA PHE A 292 -8.52 1.98 9.40
C PHE A 292 -9.41 1.51 8.24
N ARG A 293 -10.20 0.46 8.46
CA ARG A 293 -11.12 -0.09 7.44
C ARG A 293 -12.16 0.96 7.05
N ILE A 294 -12.75 1.64 8.03
CA ILE A 294 -13.70 2.73 7.81
C ILE A 294 -13.03 3.88 7.05
N LEU A 295 -11.84 4.33 7.46
CA LEU A 295 -11.10 5.40 6.77
C LEU A 295 -10.77 5.02 5.32
N SER A 296 -10.40 3.76 5.06
CA SER A 296 -10.14 3.26 3.72
C SER A 296 -11.39 3.31 2.85
N VAL A 297 -12.50 2.75 3.31
CA VAL A 297 -13.78 2.76 2.58
C VAL A 297 -14.28 4.19 2.36
N LEU A 298 -14.23 5.03 3.39
CA LEU A 298 -14.61 6.43 3.32
C LEU A 298 -13.76 7.17 2.27
N SER A 299 -12.44 6.98 2.26
CA SER A 299 -11.58 7.65 1.28
C SER A 299 -11.86 7.22 -0.16
N VAL A 300 -12.22 5.94 -0.39
CA VAL A 300 -12.63 5.44 -1.71
C VAL A 300 -13.97 6.06 -2.11
N ALA A 301 -14.94 6.09 -1.21
CA ALA A 301 -16.26 6.66 -1.47
C ALA A 301 -16.18 8.16 -1.78
N PHE A 302 -15.41 8.92 -0.99
CA PHE A 302 -15.15 10.34 -1.26
C PHE A 302 -14.38 10.54 -2.57
N GLY A 303 -13.38 9.69 -2.87
CA GLY A 303 -12.67 9.73 -4.14
C GLY A 303 -13.62 9.51 -5.32
N ALA A 304 -14.45 8.47 -5.28
CA ALA A 304 -15.44 8.18 -6.31
C ALA A 304 -16.47 9.30 -6.46
N ALA A 305 -16.97 9.85 -5.35
CA ALA A 305 -17.91 10.97 -5.37
C ALA A 305 -17.31 12.23 -6.02
N LEU A 306 -16.03 12.52 -5.75
CA LEU A 306 -15.32 13.69 -6.32
C LEU A 306 -14.85 13.48 -7.77
N ILE A 307 -14.74 12.24 -8.24
CA ILE A 307 -14.43 11.91 -9.65
C ILE A 307 -15.72 11.82 -10.48
N LEU A 308 -16.87 11.49 -9.86
CA LEU A 308 -18.14 11.28 -10.55
C LEU A 308 -18.52 12.44 -11.51
N PRO A 309 -18.45 13.74 -11.14
CA PRO A 309 -18.77 14.82 -12.07
C PRO A 309 -17.88 14.82 -13.32
N LEU A 310 -16.60 14.46 -13.17
CA LEU A 310 -15.64 14.43 -14.27
C LEU A 310 -15.98 13.34 -15.30
N VAL A 311 -16.60 12.23 -14.87
CA VAL A 311 -17.13 11.19 -15.77
C VAL A 311 -18.31 11.70 -16.60
N PHE A 312 -19.15 12.56 -16.02
CA PHE A 312 -20.23 13.21 -16.77
C PHE A 312 -19.66 14.21 -17.78
N PHE A 313 -18.66 15.00 -17.39
CA PHE A 313 -18.01 15.97 -18.27
C PHE A 313 -17.30 15.29 -19.45
N SER A 314 -16.69 14.12 -19.23
CA SER A 314 -16.03 13.37 -20.32
C SER A 314 -17.03 12.70 -21.27
N ALA A 315 -18.22 12.34 -20.79
CA ALA A 315 -19.26 11.72 -21.61
C ALA A 315 -20.08 12.72 -22.43
N MET A 316 -20.20 13.96 -21.95
CA MET A 316 -20.91 15.05 -22.60
C MET A 316 -19.95 16.23 -22.77
N PRO A 317 -18.93 16.11 -23.65
CA PRO A 317 -18.05 17.22 -23.94
C PRO A 317 -18.86 18.33 -24.61
N ASN A 318 -18.69 19.56 -24.13
CA ASN A 318 -19.26 20.71 -24.83
C ASN A 318 -18.52 20.89 -26.15
N HIS A 319 -19.25 21.13 -27.23
CA HIS A 319 -18.67 21.60 -28.47
C HIS A 319 -18.68 23.13 -28.41
N PRO A 320 -17.53 23.79 -28.17
CA PRO A 320 -17.51 25.25 -28.15
C PRO A 320 -17.90 25.76 -29.56
N GLU A 321 -19.04 26.44 -29.65
CA GLU A 321 -19.55 27.02 -30.91
C GLU A 321 -18.62 28.12 -31.45
N THR A 322 -17.69 28.62 -30.62
CA THR A 322 -16.69 29.64 -30.96
C THR A 322 -15.29 29.17 -30.57
N ALA A 323 -14.57 28.57 -31.51
CA ALA A 323 -13.21 28.04 -31.33
C ALA A 323 -12.10 29.11 -31.10
N THR A 324 -12.46 30.33 -30.70
CA THR A 324 -11.53 31.47 -30.54
C THR A 324 -11.32 31.90 -29.10
N LEU A 325 -11.97 31.28 -28.10
CA LEU A 325 -11.71 31.60 -26.70
C LEU A 325 -10.39 30.98 -26.23
N GLU A 326 -9.51 31.81 -25.66
CA GLU A 326 -8.26 31.36 -25.05
C GLU A 326 -8.53 30.38 -23.89
N PRO A 327 -7.64 29.39 -23.67
CA PRO A 327 -7.75 28.46 -22.56
C PRO A 327 -7.91 29.19 -21.22
N ASN A 328 -8.85 28.76 -20.41
CA ASN A 328 -9.08 29.31 -19.07
C ASN A 328 -7.84 29.14 -18.19
N ALA A 329 -6.97 30.16 -18.17
CA ALA A 329 -5.68 30.15 -17.47
C ALA A 329 -5.80 29.76 -16.00
N LEU A 330 -6.90 30.11 -15.34
CA LEU A 330 -7.20 29.73 -13.97
C LEU A 330 -7.33 28.20 -13.81
N VAL A 331 -8.08 27.52 -14.69
CA VAL A 331 -8.28 26.06 -14.60
C VAL A 331 -6.94 25.34 -14.79
N SER A 332 -6.17 25.76 -15.80
CA SER A 332 -4.90 25.13 -16.14
C SER A 332 -3.83 25.39 -15.06
N THR A 333 -3.76 26.60 -14.51
CA THR A 333 -2.86 26.92 -13.38
C THR A 333 -3.21 26.16 -12.11
N LEU A 334 -4.50 26.01 -11.76
CA LEU A 334 -4.91 25.20 -10.61
C LEU A 334 -4.55 23.73 -10.78
N ALA A 335 -4.73 23.16 -11.98
CA ALA A 335 -4.32 21.79 -12.29
C ALA A 335 -2.79 21.62 -12.14
N ALA A 336 -2.01 22.57 -12.66
CA ALA A 336 -0.57 22.57 -12.55
C ALA A 336 -0.08 22.63 -11.09
N ILE A 337 -0.63 23.55 -10.29
CA ILE A 337 -0.29 23.69 -8.88
C ILE A 337 -0.69 22.43 -8.11
N ASN A 338 -1.84 21.83 -8.42
CA ASN A 338 -2.27 20.57 -7.81
C ASN A 338 -1.23 19.47 -8.02
N LEU A 339 -0.83 19.22 -9.27
CA LEU A 339 0.17 18.20 -9.62
C LEU A 339 1.53 18.49 -8.98
N ALA A 340 1.98 19.74 -9.03
CA ALA A 340 3.22 20.19 -8.42
C ALA A 340 3.30 19.86 -6.91
N LEU A 341 2.22 20.14 -6.17
CA LEU A 341 2.14 19.90 -4.72
C LEU A 341 2.02 18.42 -4.33
N ARG A 342 1.76 17.52 -5.28
CA ARG A 342 1.74 16.05 -5.05
C ARG A 342 3.13 15.41 -5.15
N ILE A 343 4.05 16.03 -5.89
CA ILE A 343 5.40 15.51 -6.10
C ILE A 343 6.16 15.28 -4.78
N PRO A 344 6.16 16.19 -3.79
CA PRO A 344 6.84 15.96 -2.53
C PRO A 344 6.43 14.65 -1.83
N PHE A 345 5.14 14.29 -1.84
CA PHE A 345 4.67 13.04 -1.25
C PHE A 345 5.19 11.80 -1.99
N LEU A 346 5.21 11.84 -3.33
CA LEU A 346 5.75 10.75 -4.16
C LEU A 346 7.24 10.54 -3.88
N LEU A 347 8.00 11.63 -3.77
CA LEU A 347 9.44 11.57 -3.52
C LEU A 347 9.75 11.06 -2.13
N VAL A 348 9.08 11.60 -1.11
CA VAL A 348 9.32 11.18 0.29
C VAL A 348 9.01 9.69 0.50
N THR A 349 8.03 9.15 -0.22
CA THR A 349 7.68 7.72 -0.18
C THR A 349 8.60 6.84 -1.04
N ALA A 350 9.45 7.40 -1.89
CA ALA A 350 10.46 6.65 -2.62
C ALA A 350 11.50 6.06 -1.65
N PRO A 351 11.84 4.76 -1.75
CA PRO A 351 12.93 4.18 -0.99
C PRO A 351 14.26 4.83 -1.38
N ALA A 352 15.16 4.98 -0.42
CA ALA A 352 16.52 5.46 -0.69
C ALA A 352 17.25 4.50 -1.63
N ILE A 353 17.99 5.06 -2.58
CA ILE A 353 18.85 4.30 -3.49
C ILE A 353 19.94 3.63 -2.65
N PRO A 354 20.15 2.30 -2.74
CA PRO A 354 21.21 1.63 -2.02
C PRO A 354 22.57 2.15 -2.51
N LEU A 355 23.31 2.83 -1.63
CA LEU A 355 24.66 3.29 -1.93
C LEU A 355 25.66 2.13 -1.75
N PRO A 356 26.72 2.05 -2.57
CA PRO A 356 27.77 1.07 -2.38
C PRO A 356 28.47 1.24 -1.02
N VAL A 357 28.85 0.12 -0.40
CA VAL A 357 29.45 0.06 0.95
C VAL A 357 30.69 0.94 1.11
N VAL A 358 31.42 1.18 0.01
CA VAL A 358 32.60 2.04 -0.01
C VAL A 358 32.25 3.49 0.37
N LEU A 359 31.15 4.04 -0.16
CA LEU A 359 30.68 5.39 0.17
C LEU A 359 30.06 5.46 1.57
N LEU A 360 29.51 4.33 2.04
CA LEU A 360 28.89 4.24 3.37
C LEU A 360 29.89 4.42 4.52
N ARG A 361 31.15 4.02 4.32
CA ARG A 361 32.20 4.09 5.35
C ARG A 361 32.75 5.50 5.58
N SER A 362 32.67 6.37 4.58
CA SER A 362 33.32 7.69 4.62
C SER A 362 32.37 8.85 4.92
N THR A 363 31.05 8.63 4.90
CA THR A 363 30.05 9.70 4.98
C THR A 363 29.11 9.53 6.16
N THR A 364 28.66 10.66 6.72
CA THR A 364 27.66 10.67 7.79
C THR A 364 26.29 10.23 7.26
N SER A 365 25.47 9.59 8.10
CA SER A 365 24.13 9.11 7.74
C SER A 365 23.20 10.22 7.24
N THR A 366 23.36 11.45 7.76
CA THR A 366 22.62 12.64 7.32
C THR A 366 22.98 13.04 5.89
N PHE A 367 24.28 13.04 5.58
CA PHE A 367 24.76 13.33 4.22
C PHE A 367 24.27 12.27 3.22
N GLN A 368 24.31 10.99 3.59
CA GLN A 368 23.82 9.89 2.74
C GLN A 368 22.33 10.04 2.42
N HIS A 369 21.52 10.39 3.42
CA HIS A 369 20.09 10.63 3.22
C HIS A 369 19.87 11.81 2.26
N GLY A 370 20.55 12.93 2.48
CA GLY A 370 20.49 14.10 1.60
C GLY A 370 20.92 13.80 0.16
N LEU A 371 22.04 13.10 -0.02
CA LEU A 371 22.55 12.69 -1.33
C LEU A 371 21.55 11.79 -2.06
N SER A 372 20.99 10.77 -1.39
CA SER A 372 20.03 9.86 -2.01
C SER A 372 18.75 10.58 -2.48
N ARG A 373 18.27 11.55 -1.69
CA ARG A 373 17.12 12.40 -2.06
C ARG A 373 17.45 13.33 -3.20
N GLY A 374 18.64 13.94 -3.18
CA GLY A 374 19.17 14.75 -4.26
C GLY A 374 19.24 13.97 -5.58
N LEU A 375 19.75 12.73 -5.55
CA LEU A 375 19.82 11.86 -6.73
C LEU A 375 18.44 11.46 -7.27
N ILE A 376 17.48 11.14 -6.40
CA ILE A 376 16.11 10.87 -6.82
C ILE A 376 15.51 12.11 -7.47
N TRP A 377 15.73 13.29 -6.88
CA TRP A 377 15.25 14.56 -7.41
C TRP A 377 15.88 14.92 -8.77
N THR A 378 17.19 14.78 -8.91
CA THR A 378 17.87 15.02 -10.18
C THR A 378 17.39 14.05 -11.26
N LEU A 379 17.14 12.78 -10.92
CA LEU A 379 16.56 11.81 -11.84
C LEU A 379 15.16 12.24 -12.32
N VAL A 380 14.31 12.72 -11.42
CA VAL A 380 12.97 13.24 -11.76
C VAL A 380 13.07 14.43 -12.71
N LEU A 381 13.97 15.37 -12.42
CA LEU A 381 14.23 16.53 -13.26
C LEU A 381 14.75 16.11 -14.65
N LEU A 382 15.72 15.20 -14.71
CA LEU A 382 16.30 14.71 -15.97
C LEU A 382 15.27 13.96 -16.82
N LEU A 383 14.43 13.09 -16.22
CA LEU A 383 13.35 12.41 -16.94
C LEU A 383 12.34 13.43 -17.48
N SER A 384 11.96 14.43 -16.68
CA SER A 384 11.00 15.47 -17.09
C SER A 384 11.57 16.33 -18.22
N LEU A 385 12.83 16.76 -18.11
CA LEU A 385 13.52 17.48 -19.18
C LEU A 385 13.62 16.63 -20.45
N GLY A 386 13.92 15.33 -20.33
CA GLY A 386 13.95 14.40 -21.46
C GLY A 386 12.67 14.41 -22.29
N THR A 387 11.51 14.58 -21.66
CA THR A 387 10.21 14.68 -22.38
C THR A 387 10.03 15.99 -23.16
N SER A 388 10.85 17.01 -22.88
CA SER A 388 10.78 18.32 -23.53
C SER A 388 11.71 18.47 -24.75
N LEU A 389 12.60 17.50 -25.02
CA LEU A 389 13.58 17.58 -26.13
C LEU A 389 12.96 17.19 -27.49
N GLY A 390 12.20 18.10 -28.09
CA GLY A 390 11.74 18.00 -29.48
C GLY A 390 10.94 16.73 -29.81
N SER A 391 11.11 16.20 -31.02
CA SER A 391 10.37 15.02 -31.52
C SER A 391 10.72 13.73 -30.77
N ALA A 392 12.00 13.53 -30.43
CA ALA A 392 12.44 12.40 -29.60
C ALA A 392 11.81 12.45 -28.20
N GLY A 393 11.64 13.66 -27.66
CA GLY A 393 10.94 13.93 -26.41
C GLY A 393 9.51 13.40 -26.45
N ALA A 394 8.75 13.62 -27.53
CA ALA A 394 7.38 13.13 -27.65
C ALA A 394 7.27 11.61 -27.54
N ILE A 395 8.13 10.87 -28.25
CA ILE A 395 8.18 9.39 -28.18
C ILE A 395 8.57 8.93 -26.78
N PHE A 396 9.63 9.50 -26.21
CA PHE A 396 10.07 9.18 -24.84
C PHE A 396 8.96 9.43 -23.83
N SER A 397 8.23 10.54 -24.00
CA SER A 397 7.13 10.95 -23.14
C SER A 397 5.95 9.98 -23.19
N ARG A 398 5.67 9.39 -24.37
CA ARG A 398 4.65 8.36 -24.57
C ARG A 398 5.05 7.07 -23.87
N VAL A 399 6.26 6.58 -24.15
CA VAL A 399 6.80 5.36 -23.52
C VAL A 399 6.84 5.51 -21.99
N LEU A 400 7.28 6.66 -21.48
CA LEU A 400 7.33 6.93 -20.05
C LEU A 400 5.92 6.93 -19.43
N GLY A 401 4.94 7.51 -20.12
CA GLY A 401 3.53 7.49 -19.71
C GLY A 401 2.97 6.07 -19.65
N ASP A 402 3.17 5.29 -20.70
CA ASP A 402 2.66 3.92 -20.83
C ASP A 402 3.30 2.97 -19.80
N VAL A 403 4.63 3.05 -19.63
CA VAL A 403 5.36 2.29 -18.61
C VAL A 403 4.95 2.69 -17.21
N GLY A 404 4.78 3.99 -16.96
CA GLY A 404 4.31 4.52 -15.67
C GLY A 404 2.91 4.02 -15.31
N LEU A 405 1.99 4.06 -16.28
CA LEU A 405 0.62 3.56 -16.14
C LEU A 405 0.63 2.05 -15.85
N LEU A 406 1.32 1.25 -16.68
CA LEU A 406 1.41 -0.20 -16.50
C LEU A 406 2.01 -0.57 -15.14
N ALA A 407 3.09 0.11 -14.73
CA ALA A 407 3.72 -0.12 -13.43
C ALA A 407 2.79 0.26 -12.25
N ALA A 408 2.06 1.36 -12.36
CA ALA A 408 1.10 1.80 -11.34
C ALA A 408 -0.07 0.81 -11.20
N LEU A 409 -0.67 0.39 -12.32
CA LEU A 409 -1.74 -0.61 -12.34
C LEU A 409 -1.26 -1.97 -11.82
N SER A 410 -0.08 -2.42 -12.26
CA SER A 410 0.51 -3.68 -11.81
C SER A 410 0.82 -3.69 -10.32
N SER A 411 1.40 -2.59 -9.81
CA SER A 411 1.70 -2.48 -8.38
C SER A 411 0.44 -2.41 -7.50
N THR A 412 -0.65 -1.84 -8.03
CA THR A 412 -1.92 -1.70 -7.30
C THR A 412 -2.73 -2.99 -7.36
N TYR A 413 -3.03 -3.52 -8.54
CA TYR A 413 -4.00 -4.61 -8.70
C TYR A 413 -3.32 -5.99 -8.75
N LEU A 414 -2.26 -6.16 -9.56
CA LEU A 414 -1.61 -7.46 -9.76
C LEU A 414 -0.81 -7.92 -8.54
N LEU A 415 0.04 -7.05 -8.00
CA LEU A 415 0.99 -7.41 -6.94
C LEU A 415 0.31 -7.96 -5.66
N PRO A 416 -0.68 -7.29 -5.05
CA PRO A 416 -1.38 -7.84 -3.88
C PRO A 416 -2.10 -9.16 -4.18
N ALA A 417 -2.72 -9.30 -5.36
CA ALA A 417 -3.39 -10.53 -5.75
C ALA A 417 -2.40 -11.71 -5.87
N LEU A 418 -1.25 -11.49 -6.51
CA LEU A 418 -0.17 -12.46 -6.59
C LEU A 418 0.37 -12.83 -5.21
N VAL A 419 0.62 -11.84 -4.35
CA VAL A 419 1.12 -12.09 -2.99
C VAL A 419 0.10 -12.88 -2.16
N HIS A 420 -1.20 -12.59 -2.30
CA HIS A 420 -2.28 -13.35 -1.67
C HIS A 420 -2.26 -14.81 -2.12
N ILE A 421 -2.26 -15.06 -3.42
CA ILE A 421 -2.27 -16.43 -3.97
C ILE A 421 -1.02 -17.20 -3.54
N ILE A 422 0.17 -16.59 -3.62
CA ILE A 422 1.43 -17.19 -3.16
C ILE A 422 1.36 -17.53 -1.67
N THR A 423 0.75 -16.67 -0.87
CA THR A 423 0.68 -16.85 0.58
C THR A 423 -0.34 -17.92 0.98
N HIS A 424 -1.48 -18.01 0.28
CA HIS A 424 -2.59 -18.88 0.67
C HIS A 424 -2.69 -20.21 -0.10
N HIS A 425 -2.27 -20.28 -1.36
CA HIS A 425 -2.36 -21.50 -2.18
C HIS A 425 -1.03 -22.24 -2.29
N PHE A 426 0.07 -21.53 -2.55
CA PHE A 426 1.37 -22.18 -2.77
C PHE A 426 2.08 -22.58 -1.48
N LYS A 427 1.71 -21.98 -0.35
CA LYS A 427 2.25 -22.35 0.94
C LYS A 427 1.29 -23.27 1.66
N ARG A 428 1.84 -24.34 2.26
CA ARG A 428 1.07 -25.19 3.18
C ARG A 428 0.36 -24.28 4.19
N PRO A 429 -0.97 -24.42 4.36
CA PRO A 429 -1.64 -23.75 5.46
C PRO A 429 -0.89 -24.11 6.74
N LEU A 430 -0.78 -23.17 7.67
CA LEU A 430 -0.45 -23.53 9.05
C LEU A 430 -1.62 -24.40 9.51
N SER A 431 -1.55 -25.71 9.25
CA SER A 431 -2.53 -26.65 9.75
C SER A 431 -2.44 -26.50 11.25
N ILE A 432 -3.52 -26.02 11.85
CA ILE A 432 -3.77 -26.25 13.25
C ILE A 432 -3.82 -27.78 13.31
N ILE A 433 -2.72 -28.39 13.76
CA ILE A 433 -2.71 -29.78 14.15
C ILE A 433 -3.65 -29.77 15.35
N ILE A 434 -4.93 -30.03 15.10
CA ILE A 434 -5.83 -30.44 16.16
C ILE A 434 -5.18 -31.72 16.63
N PRO A 435 -4.61 -31.77 17.85
CA PRO A 435 -4.13 -33.03 18.36
C PRO A 435 -5.35 -33.93 18.42
N SER A 436 -5.51 -34.79 17.42
CA SER A 436 -6.37 -35.95 17.46
C SER A 436 -5.70 -36.92 18.43
N THR A 437 -5.59 -36.51 19.68
CA THR A 437 -5.15 -37.32 20.78
C THR A 437 -6.39 -37.62 21.61
N PRO A 438 -7.10 -38.72 21.32
CA PRO A 438 -7.83 -39.43 22.36
C PRO A 438 -6.79 -40.07 23.31
N LEU A 439 -5.98 -39.25 24.00
CA LEU A 439 -4.93 -39.72 24.93
C LEU A 439 -5.30 -39.56 26.41
N THR A 440 -6.58 -39.39 26.73
CA THR A 440 -7.05 -39.36 28.12
C THR A 440 -8.15 -40.38 28.43
N ALA A 441 -8.15 -41.53 27.75
CA ALA A 441 -9.03 -42.66 28.12
C ALA A 441 -8.31 -44.00 28.37
N THR A 442 -6.98 -44.10 28.19
CA THR A 442 -6.29 -45.40 28.24
C THR A 442 -4.99 -45.44 29.07
N ILE A 443 -4.82 -44.54 30.05
CA ILE A 443 -3.76 -44.68 31.06
C ILE A 443 -4.35 -44.58 32.48
N SER A 444 -5.26 -45.50 32.77
CA SER A 444 -5.34 -46.17 34.07
C SER A 444 -5.56 -47.65 33.79
N ARG A 445 -4.52 -48.29 33.22
CA ARG A 445 -4.42 -49.75 33.17
C ARG A 445 -3.21 -50.19 34.00
N GLY A 446 -3.15 -49.67 35.23
CA GLY A 446 -2.47 -50.34 36.34
C GLY A 446 -3.27 -51.61 36.67
N HIS A 447 -2.58 -52.73 36.78
CA HIS A 447 -3.16 -54.05 36.75
C HIS A 447 -4.06 -54.36 37.95
N SER A 448 -5.27 -54.88 37.70
CA SER A 448 -5.98 -55.80 38.58
C SER A 448 -6.92 -56.67 37.72
N PRO A 449 -6.65 -57.98 37.57
CA PRO A 449 -7.42 -58.85 36.69
C PRO A 449 -8.56 -59.51 37.48
N SER A 450 -9.69 -58.82 37.69
CA SER A 450 -10.94 -59.45 38.17
C SER A 450 -12.11 -58.46 38.20
N SER A 451 -12.62 -58.02 37.05
CA SER A 451 -14.01 -57.55 36.97
C SER A 451 -14.53 -57.66 35.54
N PRO A 452 -15.59 -58.45 35.31
CA PRO A 452 -16.27 -58.50 34.02
C PRO A 452 -17.20 -57.28 33.86
N ALA A 453 -17.25 -56.76 32.63
CA ALA A 453 -18.27 -55.82 32.14
C ALA A 453 -18.33 -54.42 32.79
N ALA A 454 -17.36 -53.56 32.45
CA ALA A 454 -17.60 -52.10 32.46
C ALA A 454 -18.19 -51.68 31.10
N PRO A 455 -19.34 -50.98 31.06
CA PRO A 455 -19.95 -50.53 29.80
C PRO A 455 -19.05 -49.50 29.11
N ALA A 456 -19.00 -49.55 27.78
CA ALA A 456 -18.22 -48.63 26.96
C ALA A 456 -18.54 -47.16 27.33
N PRO A 457 -17.53 -46.27 27.42
CA PRO A 457 -17.77 -44.87 27.74
C PRO A 457 -18.70 -44.27 26.69
N THR A 458 -19.91 -43.90 27.11
CA THR A 458 -20.88 -43.23 26.24
C THR A 458 -20.32 -41.85 25.87
N PRO A 459 -20.29 -41.48 24.57
CA PRO A 459 -19.81 -40.17 24.16
C PRO A 459 -20.60 -39.08 24.89
N SER A 460 -19.90 -38.09 25.46
CA SER A 460 -20.59 -37.05 26.21
C SER A 460 -21.42 -36.21 25.24
N PRO A 461 -22.68 -35.86 25.57
CA PRO A 461 -23.52 -35.03 24.69
C PRO A 461 -22.92 -33.62 24.46
N TYR A 462 -22.03 -33.18 25.34
CA TYR A 462 -21.28 -31.94 25.20
C TYR A 462 -20.25 -31.98 24.07
N ASP A 463 -19.64 -33.14 23.79
CA ASP A 463 -18.69 -33.29 22.68
C ASP A 463 -19.37 -33.13 21.32
N GLU A 464 -20.63 -33.58 21.20
CA GLU A 464 -21.41 -33.41 19.97
C GLU A 464 -21.72 -31.94 19.69
N LEU A 465 -22.09 -31.17 20.73
CA LEU A 465 -22.34 -29.74 20.60
C LEU A 465 -21.07 -28.96 20.24
N LEU A 466 -19.93 -29.32 20.86
CA LEU A 466 -18.62 -28.74 20.53
C LEU A 466 -18.22 -29.05 19.09
N GLN A 467 -18.41 -30.30 18.63
CA GLN A 467 -18.11 -30.69 17.26
C GLN A 467 -19.00 -29.95 16.25
N ARG A 468 -20.30 -29.82 16.52
CA ARG A 468 -21.23 -29.04 15.68
C ARG A 468 -20.82 -27.56 15.63
N LYS A 469 -20.43 -26.97 16.76
CA LYS A 469 -19.91 -25.60 16.82
C LYS A 469 -18.63 -25.46 16.02
N GLU A 470 -17.67 -26.37 16.18
CA GLU A 470 -16.42 -26.36 15.42
C GLU A 470 -16.66 -26.48 13.91
N LEU A 471 -17.48 -27.43 13.48
CA LEU A 471 -17.85 -27.58 12.07
C LEU A 471 -18.53 -26.33 11.52
N SER A 472 -19.41 -25.68 12.30
CA SER A 472 -20.04 -24.43 11.89
C SER A 472 -19.02 -23.29 11.74
N MET A 473 -18.04 -23.19 12.65
CA MET A 473 -16.97 -22.21 12.58
C MET A 473 -16.04 -22.47 11.38
N GLN A 474 -15.68 -23.73 11.14
CA GLN A 474 -14.88 -24.13 10.00
C GLN A 474 -15.59 -23.81 8.67
N ARG A 475 -16.88 -24.10 8.54
CA ARG A 475 -17.69 -23.76 7.35
C ARG A 475 -17.74 -22.26 7.11
N ARG A 476 -17.96 -21.44 8.16
CA ARG A 476 -17.97 -19.97 8.04
C ARG A 476 -16.61 -19.42 7.60
N ARG A 477 -15.51 -19.90 8.18
CA ARG A 477 -14.14 -19.52 7.81
C ARG A 477 -13.80 -19.93 6.38
N LEU A 478 -14.23 -21.13 5.97
CA LEU A 478 -14.04 -21.65 4.62
C LEU A 478 -14.84 -20.84 3.59
N ALA A 479 -16.13 -20.55 3.85
CA ALA A 479 -16.95 -19.74 2.96
C ALA A 479 -16.36 -18.32 2.78
N ARG A 480 -15.95 -17.68 3.89
CA ARG A 480 -15.27 -16.38 3.85
C ARG A 480 -14.00 -16.44 3.01
N ARG A 481 -13.18 -17.47 3.20
CA ARG A 481 -11.95 -17.68 2.42
C ARG A 481 -12.24 -17.86 0.94
N ILE A 482 -13.23 -18.67 0.58
CA ILE A 482 -13.63 -18.87 -0.83
C ILE A 482 -14.02 -17.54 -1.47
N VAL A 483 -14.81 -16.70 -0.78
CA VAL A 483 -15.19 -15.38 -1.30
C VAL A 483 -13.96 -14.50 -1.55
N TRP A 484 -12.98 -14.50 -0.64
CA TRP A 484 -11.72 -13.76 -0.83
C TRP A 484 -10.90 -14.32 -1.99
N ASP A 485 -10.75 -15.64 -2.08
CA ASP A 485 -9.97 -16.28 -3.13
C ASP A 485 -10.60 -16.04 -4.52
N VAL A 486 -11.93 -16.18 -4.65
CA VAL A 486 -12.66 -15.84 -5.88
C VAL A 486 -12.46 -14.36 -6.24
N GLY A 487 -12.62 -13.45 -5.29
CA GLY A 487 -12.39 -12.02 -5.54
C GLY A 487 -10.96 -11.74 -5.99
N VAL A 488 -9.97 -12.39 -5.40
CA VAL A 488 -8.55 -12.27 -5.80
C VAL A 488 -8.31 -12.80 -7.21
N TRP A 489 -8.94 -13.91 -7.60
CA TRP A 489 -8.87 -14.43 -8.97
C TRP A 489 -9.52 -13.49 -9.98
N VAL A 490 -10.64 -12.83 -9.62
CA VAL A 490 -11.26 -11.78 -10.45
C VAL A 490 -10.35 -10.56 -10.58
N VAL A 491 -9.59 -10.17 -9.55
CA VAL A 491 -8.59 -9.10 -9.71
C VAL A 491 -7.43 -9.56 -10.58
N LEU A 492 -6.94 -10.78 -10.37
CA LEU A 492 -5.73 -11.27 -11.03
C LEU A 492 -5.95 -11.54 -12.52
N ALA A 493 -6.99 -12.28 -12.89
CA ALA A 493 -7.13 -12.81 -14.25
C ALA A 493 -7.66 -11.75 -15.25
N PRO A 494 -8.90 -11.25 -15.13
CA PRO A 494 -9.42 -10.29 -16.11
C PRO A 494 -8.80 -8.90 -15.97
N VAL A 495 -8.76 -8.33 -14.75
CA VAL A 495 -8.31 -6.94 -14.55
C VAL A 495 -6.81 -6.83 -14.68
N GLY A 496 -6.07 -7.64 -13.92
CA GLY A 496 -4.63 -7.60 -13.89
C GLY A 496 -3.98 -8.22 -15.13
N GLY A 497 -4.24 -9.52 -15.37
CA GLY A 497 -3.65 -10.30 -16.45
C GLY A 497 -4.13 -9.83 -17.81
N GLY A 498 -5.45 -9.74 -17.99
CA GLY A 498 -6.07 -9.20 -19.20
C GLY A 498 -5.62 -7.76 -19.48
N GLY A 499 -5.63 -6.89 -18.47
CA GLY A 499 -5.15 -5.51 -18.60
C GLY A 499 -3.66 -5.40 -18.94
N ALA A 500 -2.79 -6.23 -18.33
CA ALA A 500 -1.36 -6.22 -18.62
C ALA A 500 -1.06 -6.73 -20.03
N VAL A 501 -1.72 -7.82 -20.45
CA VAL A 501 -1.65 -8.34 -21.82
C VAL A 501 -2.12 -7.27 -22.80
N TRP A 502 -3.28 -6.66 -22.55
CA TRP A 502 -3.84 -5.54 -23.33
C TRP A 502 -2.85 -4.39 -23.49
N CYS A 503 -2.30 -3.87 -22.38
CA CYS A 503 -1.32 -2.79 -22.38
C CYS A 503 -0.05 -3.18 -23.16
N THR A 504 0.44 -4.41 -23.00
CA THR A 504 1.64 -4.86 -23.71
C THR A 504 1.40 -4.98 -25.21
N GLY A 505 0.25 -5.50 -25.64
CA GLY A 505 -0.08 -5.56 -27.07
C GLY A 505 -0.21 -4.17 -27.70
N ARG A 506 -0.78 -3.20 -26.97
CA ARG A 506 -0.82 -1.78 -27.40
C ARG A 506 0.56 -1.14 -27.46
N ILE A 507 1.44 -1.37 -26.48
CA ILE A 507 2.84 -0.89 -26.51
C ILE A 507 3.61 -1.47 -27.70
N LEU A 508 3.33 -2.72 -28.07
CA LEU A 508 3.92 -3.41 -29.22
C LEU A 508 3.26 -3.04 -30.56
N GLY A 509 2.25 -2.17 -30.57
CA GLY A 509 1.53 -1.74 -31.77
C GLY A 509 0.69 -2.82 -32.44
N GLN A 510 0.26 -3.84 -31.69
CA GLN A 510 -0.54 -4.95 -32.23
C GLN A 510 -2.07 -4.68 -32.20
N TRP A 511 -2.51 -3.68 -31.43
CA TRP A 511 -3.94 -3.34 -31.20
C TRP A 511 -4.19 -1.84 -31.22
#